data_AF-A0A7X0P6P8-F1
#
_entry.id   AF-A0A7X0P6P8-F1
#
_cell.length_a   1.000
_cell.length_b   1.000
_cell.length_c   1.000
_cell.angle_alpha   90.00
_cell.angle_beta   90.00
_cell.angle_gamma   90.00
#
_symmetry.space_group_name_H-M   'P 1'
#
loop_
_entity.id
_entity.type
_entity.pdbx_description
1 polymer ?
#
loop_
_entity_poly.entity_id
_entity_poly.type
_entity_poly.pdbx_seq_one_letter_code
_entity_poly.pdbx_strand_id
1 'polypeptide(L)'
;MNAKSPSKDISPAAQELFAALRQLHLRAGEPSTRAIAKASDLSHTTVHSALRGPRVPSWPVLAKLVAALDGDEEEWRERWTATRDAGEQSAPLPIPASSLALEVSIFASYARIDDKATHSRISNIVSDIESMLESLTGSTVKVFKDTDSIAPGEDWRDRIRMGLSSSTILLAFISPAYLRSEMCRQEFKEFLGFLGANSETRLIIPLVYSNFERIDAHFDSDDLWMTVKKLQALPLNNMRSTDRGSSEWIQTVEKISYRIEEVLSSVETTENHASRSELISTEEDSGLLELFADMEDSGPQVRTDLERFAEIITEVGESTSNTAPRIASAQTFGAKLAVSSQLADQLNPLSEEAADLSQRLLSTLNRWDVGVRFGIEMVARGKMPIDNENTITFVDSIANLADIGVNSLGQLDVLRTAIESGKGISKPLNRPLAQIQQALLTFAEISAIFQGWKDALNALGDED
;
A
#
# COMPACT_ATOMS: atom_id res chain seq x y z
N MET A 1 -46.89 19.70 20.15
CA MET A 1 -46.70 18.94 18.89
C MET A 1 -45.59 19.57 18.10
N ASN A 2 -44.44 18.90 18.00
CA ASN A 2 -43.65 18.90 16.76
C ASN A 2 -42.84 17.60 16.77
N ALA A 3 -43.32 16.66 15.95
CA ALA A 3 -42.81 15.32 15.82
C ALA A 3 -41.44 15.35 15.15
N LYS A 4 -40.44 14.76 15.81
CA LYS A 4 -39.19 14.36 15.19
C LYS A 4 -39.33 12.87 14.88
N SER A 5 -39.49 12.54 13.61
CA SER A 5 -39.59 11.17 13.11
C SER A 5 -38.37 10.33 13.57
N PRO A 6 -38.56 9.08 14.04
CA PRO A 6 -37.46 8.24 14.49
C PRO A 6 -36.73 7.58 13.31
N SER A 7 -35.45 7.30 13.57
CA SER A 7 -34.44 6.63 12.74
C SER A 7 -34.95 5.38 12.00
N LYS A 8 -34.76 5.36 10.68
CA LYS A 8 -34.91 4.15 9.85
C LYS A 8 -33.66 3.27 9.97
N ASP A 9 -33.92 1.96 10.01
CA ASP A 9 -33.01 0.81 9.87
C ASP A 9 -32.28 0.33 11.14
N ILE A 10 -33.03 -0.06 12.17
CA ILE A 10 -32.55 -0.95 13.25
C ILE A 10 -33.42 -2.21 13.23
N SER A 11 -32.82 -3.40 13.09
CA SER A 11 -33.53 -4.69 13.02
C SER A 11 -34.38 -4.95 14.28
N PRO A 12 -35.50 -5.70 14.20
CA PRO A 12 -36.33 -6.04 15.36
C PRO A 12 -35.51 -6.70 16.49
N ALA A 13 -34.57 -7.57 16.15
CA ALA A 13 -33.67 -8.20 17.11
C ALA A 13 -32.73 -7.19 17.80
N ALA A 14 -32.20 -6.20 17.07
CA ALA A 14 -31.43 -5.12 17.68
C ALA A 14 -32.28 -4.24 18.62
N GLN A 15 -33.56 -4.02 18.31
CA GLN A 15 -34.48 -3.31 19.20
C GLN A 15 -34.75 -4.10 20.49
N GLU A 16 -34.90 -5.42 20.39
CA GLU A 16 -35.05 -6.32 21.54
C GLU A 16 -33.80 -6.36 22.42
N LEU A 17 -32.60 -6.41 21.82
CA LEU A 17 -31.33 -6.34 22.54
C LEU A 17 -31.20 -5.03 23.33
N PHE A 18 -31.52 -3.88 22.72
CA PHE A 18 -31.51 -2.60 23.42
C PHE A 18 -32.60 -2.49 24.49
N ALA A 19 -33.74 -3.15 24.32
CA ALA A 19 -34.78 -3.23 25.36
C ALA A 19 -34.31 -4.08 26.55
N ALA A 20 -33.70 -5.24 26.29
CA ALA A 20 -33.10 -6.09 27.31
C ALA A 20 -31.96 -5.36 28.05
N LEU A 21 -31.17 -4.54 27.35
CA LEU A 21 -30.00 -3.87 27.94
C LEU A 21 -30.44 -2.76 28.89
N ARG A 22 -31.53 -2.08 28.54
CA ARG A 22 -32.20 -1.14 29.44
C ARG A 22 -32.76 -1.84 30.68
N GLN A 23 -33.30 -3.05 30.54
CA GLN A 23 -33.78 -3.83 31.69
C GLN A 23 -32.64 -4.31 32.60
N LEU A 24 -31.50 -4.73 32.02
CA LEU A 24 -30.32 -5.09 32.80
C LEU A 24 -29.76 -3.87 33.56
N HIS A 25 -29.67 -2.72 32.89
CA HIS A 25 -29.23 -1.47 33.50
C HIS A 25 -30.15 -1.01 34.63
N LEU A 26 -31.48 -1.21 34.49
CA LEU A 26 -32.47 -0.96 35.54
C LEU A 26 -32.31 -1.91 36.73
N ARG A 27 -32.12 -3.22 36.50
CA ARG A 27 -31.92 -4.22 37.56
C ARG A 27 -30.64 -3.98 38.36
N ALA A 28 -29.59 -3.50 37.70
CA ALA A 28 -28.34 -3.11 38.32
C ALA A 28 -28.43 -1.81 39.16
N GLY A 29 -29.61 -1.18 39.24
CA GLY A 29 -29.84 0.04 40.03
C GLY A 29 -29.48 1.33 39.31
N GLU A 30 -29.51 1.34 37.97
CA GLU A 30 -29.18 2.48 37.11
C GLU A 30 -27.83 3.16 37.43
N PRO A 31 -26.73 2.40 37.54
CA PRO A 31 -25.41 2.98 37.78
C PRO A 31 -25.07 3.99 36.68
N SER A 32 -24.44 5.11 37.08
CA SER A 32 -24.04 6.14 36.12
C SER A 32 -23.03 5.59 35.10
N THR A 33 -23.01 6.15 33.88
CA THR A 33 -22.03 5.79 32.83
C THR A 33 -20.58 5.85 33.31
N ARG A 34 -20.26 6.73 34.26
CA ARG A 34 -18.93 6.84 34.89
C ARG A 34 -18.64 5.69 35.86
N ALA A 35 -19.65 5.19 36.57
CA ALA A 35 -19.51 4.04 37.46
C ALA A 35 -19.30 2.74 36.64
N ILE A 36 -20.06 2.58 35.54
CA ILE A 36 -19.93 1.43 34.63
C ILE A 36 -18.56 1.44 33.94
N ALA A 37 -18.10 2.59 33.46
CA ALA A 37 -16.77 2.74 32.84
C ALA A 37 -15.63 2.30 33.79
N LYS A 38 -15.73 2.64 35.08
CA LYS A 38 -14.75 2.25 36.10
C LYS A 38 -14.78 0.75 36.40
N ALA A 39 -15.93 0.10 36.27
CA ALA A 39 -16.10 -1.34 36.54
C ALA A 39 -15.82 -2.24 35.32
N SER A 40 -15.89 -1.70 34.10
CA SER A 40 -15.76 -2.47 32.84
C SER A 40 -14.44 -2.26 32.09
N ASP A 41 -13.54 -1.41 32.61
CA ASP A 41 -12.31 -0.97 31.92
C ASP A 41 -12.59 -0.39 30.51
N LEU A 42 -13.76 0.24 30.35
CA LEU A 42 -14.22 0.89 29.12
C LEU A 42 -14.21 2.41 29.30
N SER A 43 -13.93 3.14 28.22
CA SER A 43 -14.01 4.60 28.25
C SER A 43 -15.46 5.06 28.49
N HIS A 44 -15.64 6.18 29.21
CA HIS A 44 -16.96 6.76 29.48
C HIS A 44 -17.76 7.07 28.20
N THR A 45 -17.09 7.44 27.11
CA THR A 45 -17.70 7.68 25.80
C THR A 45 -18.15 6.38 25.13
N THR A 46 -17.37 5.30 25.26
CA THR A 46 -17.73 3.94 24.80
C THR A 46 -18.98 3.43 25.53
N VAL A 47 -19.05 3.57 26.85
CA VAL A 47 -20.22 3.17 27.65
C VAL A 47 -21.47 3.99 27.27
N HIS A 48 -21.32 5.30 27.06
CA HIS A 48 -22.43 6.15 26.63
C HIS A 48 -22.95 5.76 25.24
N SER A 49 -22.07 5.42 24.30
CA SER A 49 -22.45 4.93 22.98
C SER A 49 -23.05 3.52 23.00
N ALA A 50 -22.59 2.64 23.87
CA ALA A 50 -23.14 1.28 23.98
C ALA A 50 -24.57 1.27 24.57
N LEU A 51 -24.87 2.17 25.52
CA LEU A 51 -26.19 2.28 26.14
C LEU A 51 -27.20 3.15 25.36
N ARG A 52 -26.72 4.12 24.58
CA ARG A 52 -27.58 5.16 23.94
C ARG A 52 -27.27 5.43 22.47
N GLY A 53 -26.27 4.77 21.90
CA GLY A 53 -25.87 4.94 20.50
C GLY A 53 -26.83 4.24 19.53
N PRO A 54 -26.77 4.59 18.23
CA PRO A 54 -27.68 4.07 17.21
C PRO A 54 -27.28 2.69 16.66
N ARG A 55 -26.18 2.09 17.13
CA ARG A 55 -25.61 0.84 16.60
C ARG A 55 -25.35 -0.16 17.71
N VAL A 56 -25.59 -1.44 17.42
CA VAL A 56 -25.29 -2.55 18.34
C VAL A 56 -23.77 -2.59 18.62
N PRO A 57 -23.33 -2.59 19.89
CA PRO A 57 -21.91 -2.67 20.23
C PRO A 57 -21.31 -4.04 19.85
N SER A 58 -20.00 -4.07 19.60
CA SER A 58 -19.29 -5.34 19.35
C SER A 58 -19.31 -6.23 20.60
N TRP A 59 -19.19 -7.55 20.40
CA TRP A 59 -19.25 -8.52 21.49
C TRP A 59 -18.27 -8.22 22.65
N PRO A 60 -16.99 -7.86 22.41
CA PRO A 60 -16.06 -7.52 23.50
C PRO A 60 -16.51 -6.32 24.34
N VAL A 61 -17.21 -5.36 23.73
CA VAL A 61 -17.74 -4.17 24.41
C VAL A 61 -19.02 -4.51 25.18
N LEU A 62 -19.89 -5.34 24.59
CA LEU A 62 -21.13 -5.78 25.24
C LEU A 62 -20.85 -6.71 26.42
N ALA A 63 -19.94 -7.67 26.28
CA ALA A 63 -19.55 -8.61 27.33
C ALA A 63 -19.00 -7.88 28.57
N LYS A 64 -18.08 -6.92 28.37
CA LYS A 64 -17.55 -6.08 29.45
C LYS A 64 -18.63 -5.24 30.14
N LEU A 65 -19.65 -4.82 29.40
CA LEU A 65 -20.76 -4.02 29.94
C LEU A 65 -21.79 -4.89 30.68
N VAL A 66 -22.05 -6.10 30.20
CA VAL A 66 -22.90 -7.10 30.85
C VAL A 66 -22.26 -7.61 32.14
N ALA A 67 -20.96 -7.90 32.12
CA ALA A 67 -20.18 -8.28 33.30
C ALA A 67 -20.18 -7.17 34.37
N ALA A 68 -20.05 -5.90 33.96
CA ALA A 68 -20.11 -4.77 34.87
C ALA A 68 -21.52 -4.45 35.41
N LEU A 69 -22.56 -5.03 34.82
CA LEU A 69 -23.96 -4.93 35.25
C LEU A 69 -24.50 -6.22 35.87
N ASP A 70 -23.61 -7.19 36.16
CA ASP A 70 -23.94 -8.48 36.78
C ASP A 70 -24.95 -9.32 35.97
N GLY A 71 -24.83 -9.28 34.64
CA GLY A 71 -25.63 -10.08 33.72
C GLY A 71 -24.94 -11.39 33.31
N ASP A 72 -25.74 -12.36 32.85
CA ASP A 72 -25.26 -13.67 32.40
C ASP A 72 -24.63 -13.59 31.00
N GLU A 73 -23.32 -13.81 30.90
CA GLU A 73 -22.59 -13.68 29.64
C GLU A 73 -23.07 -14.64 28.54
N GLU A 74 -23.53 -15.85 28.88
CA GLU A 74 -24.00 -16.83 27.90
C GLU A 74 -25.34 -16.41 27.28
N GLU A 75 -26.29 -15.97 28.13
CA GLU A 75 -27.61 -15.47 27.72
C GLU A 75 -27.47 -14.21 26.84
N TRP A 76 -26.48 -13.36 27.15
CA TRP A 76 -26.19 -12.15 26.39
C TRP A 76 -25.48 -12.42 25.06
N ARG A 77 -24.68 -13.49 24.99
CA ARG A 77 -24.05 -13.94 23.75
C ARG A 77 -25.09 -14.44 22.76
N GLU A 78 -26.03 -15.27 23.20
CA GLU A 78 -27.13 -15.77 22.35
C GLU A 78 -27.97 -14.63 21.79
N ARG A 79 -28.34 -13.65 22.63
CA ARG A 79 -29.10 -12.46 22.20
C ARG A 79 -28.32 -11.63 21.18
N TRP A 80 -27.01 -11.46 21.38
CA TRP A 80 -26.15 -10.72 20.45
C TRP A 80 -26.02 -11.45 19.10
N THR A 81 -25.82 -12.76 19.12
CA THR A 81 -25.80 -13.61 17.90
C THR A 81 -27.13 -13.53 17.14
N ALA A 82 -28.27 -13.60 17.83
CA ALA A 82 -29.58 -13.45 17.20
C ALA A 82 -29.78 -12.07 16.53
N THR A 83 -29.12 -11.01 17.02
CA THR A 83 -29.14 -9.70 16.34
C THR A 83 -28.31 -9.66 15.07
N ARG A 84 -27.21 -10.44 15.01
CA ARG A 84 -26.37 -10.61 13.82
C ARG A 84 -27.11 -11.41 12.75
N ASP A 85 -27.68 -12.55 13.14
CA ASP A 85 -28.39 -13.46 12.24
C ASP A 85 -29.66 -12.80 11.65
N ALA A 86 -30.36 -11.97 12.43
CA ALA A 86 -31.50 -11.18 11.95
C ALA A 86 -31.09 -9.99 11.05
N GLY A 87 -29.86 -9.49 11.20
CA GLY A 87 -29.24 -8.51 10.29
C GLY A 87 -28.87 -9.12 8.94
N GLU A 88 -28.53 -10.41 8.92
CA GLU A 88 -28.21 -11.18 7.71
C GLU A 88 -29.45 -11.65 6.94
N GLN A 89 -30.58 -11.93 7.62
CA GLN A 89 -31.79 -12.49 6.99
C GLN A 89 -32.73 -11.48 6.29
N SER A 90 -32.52 -10.16 6.43
CA SER A 90 -33.37 -9.13 5.78
C SER A 90 -32.76 -8.53 4.51
N ALA A 91 -31.59 -8.99 4.08
CA ALA A 91 -31.04 -8.67 2.76
C ALA A 91 -31.41 -9.80 1.78
N PRO A 92 -31.85 -9.50 0.55
CA PRO A 92 -31.86 -10.52 -0.50
C PRO A 92 -30.43 -11.07 -0.62
N LEU A 93 -30.30 -12.39 -0.67
CA LEU A 93 -29.02 -13.08 -0.81
C LEU A 93 -28.15 -12.40 -1.86
N PRO A 94 -26.96 -11.88 -1.49
CA PRO A 94 -25.98 -11.52 -2.50
C PRO A 94 -25.55 -12.83 -3.14
N ILE A 95 -25.85 -12.98 -4.43
CA ILE A 95 -25.08 -13.88 -5.30
C ILE A 95 -23.61 -13.52 -5.02
N PRO A 96 -22.73 -14.46 -4.66
CA PRO A 96 -21.34 -14.11 -4.39
C PRO A 96 -20.74 -13.65 -5.71
N ALA A 97 -20.72 -12.33 -5.91
CA ALA A 97 -19.84 -11.70 -6.86
C ALA A 97 -18.45 -11.92 -6.27
N SER A 98 -17.72 -12.85 -6.87
CA SER A 98 -16.27 -12.76 -6.93
C SER A 98 -15.93 -11.35 -7.44
N SER A 99 -15.65 -10.42 -6.54
CA SER A 99 -15.01 -9.15 -6.89
C SER A 99 -14.05 -8.80 -5.77
N LEU A 100 -12.76 -9.00 -6.02
CA LEU A 100 -11.71 -8.14 -5.51
C LEU A 100 -12.23 -6.70 -5.58
N ALA A 101 -12.52 -6.08 -4.43
CA ALA A 101 -12.72 -4.64 -4.43
C ALA A 101 -11.33 -4.03 -4.67
N LEU A 102 -11.03 -3.77 -5.94
CA LEU A 102 -9.81 -3.08 -6.34
C LEU A 102 -9.89 -1.68 -5.76
N GLU A 103 -9.16 -1.42 -4.69
CA GLU A 103 -8.93 -0.04 -4.26
C GLU A 103 -8.07 0.63 -5.33
N VAL A 104 -8.70 1.40 -6.22
CA VAL A 104 -8.00 2.17 -7.25
C VAL A 104 -7.40 3.41 -6.59
N SER A 105 -6.07 3.56 -6.69
CA SER A 105 -5.38 4.74 -6.18
C SER A 105 -4.94 5.62 -7.35
N ILE A 106 -5.36 6.88 -7.35
CA ILE A 106 -5.03 7.84 -8.40
C ILE A 106 -4.14 8.93 -7.82
N PHE A 107 -2.97 9.12 -8.42
CA PHE A 107 -2.10 10.24 -8.12
C PHE A 107 -2.18 11.28 -9.23
N ALA A 108 -2.70 12.47 -8.90
CA ALA A 108 -2.77 13.59 -9.82
C ALA A 108 -1.56 14.51 -9.64
N SER A 109 -0.65 14.49 -10.62
CA SER A 109 0.54 15.36 -10.66
C SER A 109 0.29 16.51 -11.64
N TYR A 110 0.39 17.75 -11.16
CA TYR A 110 0.16 18.95 -11.96
C TYR A 110 0.90 20.16 -11.38
N ALA A 111 1.25 21.15 -12.22
CA ALA A 111 1.82 22.39 -11.72
C ALA A 111 0.71 23.27 -11.10
N ARG A 112 0.86 23.68 -9.83
CA ARG A 112 -0.13 24.53 -9.14
C ARG A 112 -0.55 25.77 -9.90
N ILE A 113 0.39 26.39 -10.61
CA ILE A 113 0.12 27.60 -11.37
C ILE A 113 -0.93 27.36 -12.45
N ASP A 114 -1.01 26.15 -13.01
CA ASP A 114 -2.02 25.81 -14.01
C ASP A 114 -3.40 25.68 -13.38
N ASP A 115 -3.51 25.02 -12.23
CA ASP A 115 -4.79 24.90 -11.51
C ASP A 115 -5.27 26.29 -11.03
N LYS A 116 -4.36 27.09 -10.48
CA LYS A 116 -4.64 28.47 -10.05
C LYS A 116 -5.05 29.36 -11.22
N ALA A 117 -4.33 29.31 -12.35
CA ALA A 117 -4.62 30.13 -13.53
C ALA A 117 -5.94 29.72 -14.22
N THR A 118 -6.44 28.53 -13.92
CA THR A 118 -7.66 27.98 -14.52
C THR A 118 -8.81 27.87 -13.50
N HIS A 119 -8.76 28.57 -12.37
CA HIS A 119 -9.83 28.56 -11.35
C HIS A 119 -10.13 27.17 -10.79
N SER A 120 -9.09 26.46 -10.37
CA SER A 120 -9.19 25.11 -9.77
C SER A 120 -9.77 24.04 -10.70
N ARG A 121 -9.65 24.23 -12.02
CA ARG A 121 -10.20 23.30 -13.01
C ARG A 121 -9.54 21.93 -12.96
N ILE A 122 -8.22 21.82 -12.74
CA ILE A 122 -7.55 20.53 -12.61
C ILE A 122 -8.09 19.80 -11.38
N SER A 123 -8.18 20.50 -10.25
CA SER A 123 -8.75 19.95 -9.01
C SER A 123 -10.19 19.45 -9.18
N ASN A 124 -10.99 20.16 -9.98
CA ASN A 124 -12.36 19.78 -10.33
C ASN A 124 -12.41 18.57 -11.28
N ILE A 125 -11.55 18.53 -12.32
CA ILE A 125 -11.46 17.38 -13.24
C ILE A 125 -11.16 16.11 -12.45
N VAL A 126 -10.16 16.17 -11.56
CA VAL A 126 -9.75 15.03 -10.75
C VAL A 126 -10.88 14.57 -9.82
N SER A 127 -11.62 15.51 -9.19
CA SER A 127 -12.78 15.19 -8.36
C SER A 127 -13.92 14.55 -9.15
N ASP A 128 -14.14 15.01 -10.38
CA ASP A 128 -15.20 14.47 -11.23
C ASP A 128 -14.81 13.09 -11.77
N ILE A 129 -13.51 12.83 -12.02
CA ILE A 129 -12.97 11.50 -12.35
C ILE A 129 -13.19 10.52 -11.20
N GLU A 130 -12.90 10.94 -9.97
CA GLU A 130 -13.14 10.14 -8.74
C GLU A 130 -14.59 9.67 -8.67
N SER A 131 -15.54 10.61 -8.67
CA SER A 131 -16.96 10.29 -8.59
C SER A 131 -17.45 9.47 -9.79
N MET A 132 -16.91 9.72 -10.99
CA MET A 132 -17.27 8.94 -12.19
C MET A 132 -16.77 7.50 -12.09
N LEU A 133 -15.54 7.28 -11.63
CA LEU A 133 -14.98 5.94 -11.46
C LEU A 133 -15.67 5.17 -10.35
N GLU A 134 -15.99 5.81 -9.21
CA GLU A 134 -16.81 5.18 -8.16
C GLU A 134 -18.20 4.79 -8.70
N SER A 135 -18.80 5.65 -9.53
CA SER A 135 -20.09 5.37 -10.16
C SER A 135 -20.04 4.27 -11.22
N LEU A 136 -18.96 4.16 -11.99
CA LEU A 136 -18.81 3.18 -13.07
C LEU A 136 -18.43 1.80 -12.52
N THR A 137 -17.49 1.76 -11.58
CA THR A 137 -16.86 0.52 -11.09
C THR A 137 -17.51 -0.03 -9.82
N GLY A 138 -18.26 0.80 -9.07
CA GLY A 138 -18.77 0.45 -7.74
C GLY A 138 -17.67 0.24 -6.69
N SER A 139 -16.41 0.55 -7.02
CA SER A 139 -15.24 0.39 -6.15
C SER A 139 -14.86 1.72 -5.50
N THR A 140 -14.20 1.67 -4.35
CA THR A 140 -13.70 2.86 -3.67
C THR A 140 -12.45 3.39 -4.38
N VAL A 141 -12.50 4.64 -4.82
CA VAL A 141 -11.37 5.30 -5.48
C VAL A 141 -10.71 6.25 -4.50
N LYS A 142 -9.41 6.06 -4.27
CA LYS A 142 -8.61 6.96 -3.43
C LYS A 142 -7.83 7.91 -4.30
N VAL A 143 -8.14 9.20 -4.23
CA VAL A 143 -7.45 10.22 -5.00
C VAL A 143 -6.49 11.04 -4.14
N PHE A 144 -5.25 11.09 -4.59
CA PHE A 144 -4.19 11.92 -4.02
C PHE A 144 -3.90 13.07 -4.98
N LYS A 145 -4.06 14.30 -4.49
CA LYS A 145 -3.81 15.53 -5.26
C LYS A 145 -2.53 16.15 -4.76
N ASP A 146 -1.46 16.17 -5.56
CA ASP A 146 -0.29 16.93 -5.15
C ASP A 146 -0.57 18.43 -5.28
N THR A 147 -0.29 19.14 -4.22
CA THR A 147 -0.42 20.59 -4.10
C THR A 147 0.84 21.03 -3.36
N ASP A 148 1.88 21.53 -4.05
CA ASP A 148 3.20 22.11 -3.59
C ASP A 148 3.38 22.75 -2.17
N SER A 149 2.83 22.24 -1.06
CA SER A 149 3.06 22.77 0.31
C SER A 149 2.62 21.84 1.44
N ILE A 150 2.48 20.55 1.16
CA ILE A 150 2.57 19.52 2.21
C ILE A 150 3.97 18.94 2.05
N ALA A 151 4.64 18.58 3.15
CA ALA A 151 6.00 18.06 3.10
C ALA A 151 6.17 16.99 1.99
N PRO A 152 7.18 17.11 1.11
CA PRO A 152 7.25 16.30 -0.10
C PRO A 152 7.66 14.86 0.23
N GLY A 153 6.70 13.93 0.16
CA GLY A 153 6.96 12.52 -0.11
C GLY A 153 7.00 11.53 1.06
N GLU A 154 6.17 11.70 2.09
CA GLU A 154 5.87 10.59 3.02
C GLU A 154 4.74 9.71 2.41
N ASP A 155 3.49 10.16 2.34
CA ASP A 155 2.36 9.24 2.12
C ASP A 155 2.38 8.33 0.87
N TRP A 156 2.65 8.84 -0.35
CA TRP A 156 2.61 7.96 -1.55
C TRP A 156 3.94 7.25 -1.82
N ARG A 157 5.08 7.85 -1.45
CA ARG A 157 6.38 7.17 -1.51
C ARG A 157 6.48 6.06 -0.46
N ASP A 158 5.83 6.25 0.69
CA ASP A 158 5.67 5.21 1.70
C ASP A 158 4.75 4.10 1.18
N ARG A 159 3.67 4.42 0.47
CA ARG A 159 2.85 3.38 -0.17
C ARG A 159 3.53 2.67 -1.34
N ILE A 160 4.36 3.37 -2.12
CA ILE A 160 5.28 2.76 -3.11
C ILE A 160 6.26 1.82 -2.41
N ARG A 161 6.86 2.25 -1.29
CA ARG A 161 7.75 1.43 -0.45
C ARG A 161 7.03 0.26 0.23
N MET A 162 5.73 0.39 0.53
CA MET A 162 4.88 -0.65 1.10
C MET A 162 4.30 -1.60 0.04
N GLY A 163 4.78 -1.54 -1.20
CA GLY A 163 4.28 -2.38 -2.29
C GLY A 163 2.86 -1.99 -2.67
N LEU A 164 2.71 -0.94 -3.48
CA LEU A 164 1.41 -0.62 -4.05
C LEU A 164 0.82 -1.86 -4.74
N SER A 165 -0.45 -2.13 -4.47
CA SER A 165 -1.26 -2.97 -5.33
C SER A 165 -1.16 -2.43 -6.76
N SER A 166 -1.23 -3.31 -7.74
CA SER A 166 -1.19 -3.03 -9.18
C SER A 166 -2.24 -2.04 -9.73
N SER A 167 -3.06 -1.49 -8.84
CA SER A 167 -4.15 -0.55 -9.08
C SER A 167 -3.78 0.94 -8.92
N THR A 168 -2.49 1.31 -8.87
CA THR A 168 -2.07 2.71 -8.70
C THR A 168 -1.66 3.39 -10.01
N ILE A 169 -2.29 4.52 -10.32
CA ILE A 169 -2.13 5.25 -11.59
C ILE A 169 -1.62 6.66 -11.36
N LEU A 170 -0.69 7.10 -12.22
CA LEU A 170 -0.26 8.49 -12.34
C LEU A 170 -1.06 9.23 -13.43
N LEU A 171 -1.86 10.22 -13.04
CA LEU A 171 -2.45 11.22 -13.94
C LEU A 171 -1.55 12.46 -13.98
N ALA A 172 -0.77 12.61 -15.05
CA ALA A 172 0.17 13.72 -15.20
C ALA A 172 -0.40 14.82 -16.10
N PHE A 173 -0.74 15.99 -15.56
CA PHE A 173 -1.27 17.12 -16.33
C PHE A 173 -0.11 17.91 -16.97
N ILE A 174 0.27 17.49 -18.18
CA ILE A 174 1.43 18.03 -18.89
C ILE A 174 1.14 19.41 -19.46
N SER A 175 1.96 20.38 -19.05
CA SER A 175 1.94 21.76 -19.50
C SER A 175 3.36 22.32 -19.59
N PRO A 176 3.59 23.50 -20.18
CA PRO A 176 4.88 24.18 -20.11
C PRO A 176 5.36 24.48 -18.68
N ALA A 177 4.44 24.68 -17.72
CA ALA A 177 4.80 24.89 -16.32
C ALA A 177 5.21 23.57 -15.66
N TYR A 178 4.49 22.48 -15.95
CA TYR A 178 4.83 21.13 -15.52
C TYR A 178 6.24 20.73 -15.98
N LEU A 179 6.52 20.88 -17.27
CA LEU A 179 7.82 20.52 -17.85
C LEU A 179 8.98 21.34 -17.29
N ARG A 180 8.75 22.54 -16.74
CA ARG A 180 9.79 23.36 -16.11
C ARG A 180 9.92 23.15 -14.60
N SER A 181 8.97 22.49 -13.97
CA SER A 181 8.96 22.25 -12.52
C SER A 181 9.90 21.10 -12.18
N GLU A 182 10.96 21.37 -11.41
CA GLU A 182 11.89 20.32 -10.95
C GLU A 182 11.17 19.24 -10.14
N MET A 183 10.21 19.63 -9.29
CA MET A 183 9.41 18.72 -8.47
C MET A 183 8.54 17.79 -9.33
N CYS A 184 7.77 18.33 -10.27
CA CYS A 184 6.91 17.52 -11.14
C CYS A 184 7.74 16.55 -12.01
N ARG A 185 8.91 17.00 -12.48
CA ARG A 185 9.85 16.14 -13.23
C ARG A 185 10.39 15.01 -12.36
N GLN A 186 10.70 15.29 -11.09
CA GLN A 186 11.20 14.30 -10.15
C GLN A 186 10.11 13.25 -9.84
N GLU A 187 8.89 13.66 -9.49
CA GLU A 187 7.76 12.74 -9.27
C GLU A 187 7.53 11.81 -10.46
N PHE A 188 7.50 12.36 -11.67
CA PHE A 188 7.30 11.57 -12.89
C PHE A 188 8.42 10.55 -13.11
N LYS A 189 9.67 10.93 -12.85
CA LYS A 189 10.84 10.04 -12.99
C LYS A 189 10.89 8.98 -11.90
N GLU A 190 10.52 9.33 -10.66
CA GLU A 190 10.40 8.38 -9.55
C GLU A 190 9.33 7.33 -9.83
N PHE A 191 8.16 7.76 -10.33
CA PHE A 191 7.09 6.85 -10.72
C PHE A 191 7.50 5.95 -11.90
N LEU A 192 8.21 6.49 -12.89
CA LEU A 192 8.79 5.68 -13.97
C LEU A 192 9.83 4.66 -13.47
N GLY A 193 10.69 5.05 -12.52
CA GLY A 193 11.69 4.16 -11.94
C GLY A 193 11.06 2.99 -11.17
N PHE A 194 9.92 3.24 -10.52
CA PHE A 194 9.14 2.21 -9.83
C PHE A 194 8.56 1.15 -10.79
N LEU A 195 8.19 1.53 -12.01
CA LEU A 195 7.66 0.59 -13.00
C LEU A 195 8.75 -0.34 -13.57
N GLY A 196 10.01 -0.32 -13.13
CA GLY A 196 11.03 -1.28 -13.58
C GLY A 196 11.27 -1.29 -15.11
N ALA A 197 12.17 -2.16 -15.57
CA ALA A 197 12.51 -2.26 -17.01
C ALA A 197 11.50 -3.11 -17.83
N ASN A 198 10.71 -3.94 -17.16
CA ASN A 198 9.78 -4.91 -17.77
C ASN A 198 8.30 -4.54 -17.60
N SER A 199 7.95 -3.60 -16.72
CA SER A 199 6.55 -3.18 -16.59
C SER A 199 6.25 -2.14 -17.66
N GLU A 200 5.26 -2.45 -18.46
CA GLU A 200 4.78 -1.56 -19.48
C GLU A 200 4.40 -0.23 -18.81
N THR A 201 4.84 0.89 -19.39
CA THR A 201 4.60 2.27 -18.92
C THR A 201 3.11 2.69 -18.93
N ARG A 202 2.19 1.73 -18.77
CA ARG A 202 0.74 1.82 -18.94
C ARG A 202 0.07 2.47 -17.74
N LEU A 203 0.63 2.37 -16.54
CA LEU A 203 0.12 3.02 -15.32
C LEU A 203 0.33 4.54 -15.27
N ILE A 204 0.92 5.13 -16.32
CA ILE A 204 1.03 6.58 -16.50
C ILE A 204 0.07 7.01 -17.59
N ILE A 205 -0.83 7.94 -17.27
CA ILE A 205 -1.75 8.56 -18.22
C ILE A 205 -1.40 10.06 -18.30
N PRO A 206 -0.62 10.47 -19.31
CA PRO A 206 -0.33 11.88 -19.53
C PRO A 206 -1.56 12.58 -20.11
N LEU A 207 -1.97 13.66 -19.47
CA LEU A 207 -3.05 14.54 -19.88
C LEU A 207 -2.45 15.86 -20.37
N VAL A 208 -2.36 16.07 -21.67
CA VAL A 208 -1.75 17.27 -22.27
C VAL A 208 -2.68 18.46 -22.07
N TYR A 209 -2.49 19.20 -20.97
CA TYR A 209 -3.30 20.33 -20.52
C TYR A 209 -2.83 21.67 -21.13
N SER A 210 -2.32 21.63 -22.35
CA SER A 210 -1.93 22.80 -23.16
C SER A 210 -1.91 22.42 -24.63
N ASN A 211 -1.81 23.39 -25.54
CA ASN A 211 -1.71 23.10 -26.97
C ASN A 211 -0.43 22.26 -27.25
N PHE A 212 -0.61 21.11 -27.91
CA PHE A 212 0.44 20.13 -28.18
C PHE A 212 1.55 20.73 -29.08
N GLU A 213 1.19 21.37 -30.19
CA GLU A 213 2.14 21.98 -31.14
C GLU A 213 3.02 23.02 -30.46
N ARG A 214 2.44 23.79 -29.52
CA ARG A 214 3.19 24.78 -28.75
C ARG A 214 4.18 24.14 -27.80
N ILE A 215 3.84 23.01 -27.16
CA ILE A 215 4.78 22.27 -26.32
C ILE A 215 5.88 21.71 -27.21
N ASP A 216 5.53 21.01 -28.29
CA ASP A 216 6.51 20.36 -29.15
C ASP A 216 7.50 21.38 -29.76
N ALA A 217 7.04 22.56 -30.15
CA ALA A 217 7.93 23.62 -30.65
C ALA A 217 8.94 24.17 -29.63
N HIS A 218 8.69 24.05 -28.32
CA HIS A 218 9.56 24.62 -27.26
C HIS A 218 10.30 23.56 -26.43
N PHE A 219 9.88 22.30 -26.52
CA PHE A 219 10.34 21.21 -25.67
C PHE A 219 10.69 19.94 -26.49
N ASP A 220 10.85 20.04 -27.81
CA ASP A 220 11.14 18.89 -28.69
C ASP A 220 12.32 18.02 -28.21
N SER A 221 13.35 18.65 -27.64
CA SER A 221 14.56 18.02 -27.09
C SER A 221 14.50 17.74 -25.59
N ASP A 222 13.39 18.05 -24.90
CA ASP A 222 13.24 17.81 -23.47
C ASP A 222 13.03 16.30 -23.21
N ASP A 223 13.80 15.75 -22.26
CA ASP A 223 13.83 14.30 -21.96
C ASP A 223 12.47 13.79 -21.47
N LEU A 224 11.80 14.56 -20.62
CA LEU A 224 10.47 14.25 -20.11
C LEU A 224 9.43 14.35 -21.23
N TRP A 225 9.48 15.40 -22.04
CA TRP A 225 8.55 15.53 -23.18
C TRP A 225 8.72 14.40 -24.21
N MET A 226 9.96 14.03 -24.53
CA MET A 226 10.26 12.88 -25.38
C MET A 226 9.70 11.57 -24.81
N THR A 227 9.68 11.42 -23.49
CA THR A 227 9.07 10.28 -22.82
C THR A 227 7.55 10.34 -22.91
N VAL A 228 6.93 11.48 -22.60
CA VAL A 228 5.48 11.71 -22.74
C VAL A 228 4.98 11.44 -24.15
N LYS A 229 5.74 11.82 -25.18
CA LYS A 229 5.40 11.54 -26.60
C LYS A 229 5.35 10.05 -26.94
N LYS A 230 6.12 9.23 -26.22
CA LYS A 230 6.09 7.76 -26.39
C LYS A 230 4.92 7.12 -25.65
N LEU A 231 4.33 7.83 -24.69
CA LEU A 231 3.14 7.41 -23.96
C LEU A 231 1.88 7.80 -24.74
N GLN A 232 0.80 7.04 -24.58
CA GLN A 232 -0.50 7.32 -25.20
C GLN A 232 -1.19 8.51 -24.51
N ALA A 233 -0.66 9.71 -24.72
CA ALA A 233 -1.12 10.93 -24.07
C ALA A 233 -2.50 11.38 -24.58
N LEU A 234 -3.38 11.83 -23.67
CA LEU A 234 -4.70 12.37 -24.00
C LEU A 234 -4.66 13.90 -24.12
N PRO A 235 -5.19 14.49 -25.20
CA PRO A 235 -5.30 15.94 -25.32
C PRO A 235 -6.40 16.48 -24.41
N LEU A 236 -6.05 17.43 -23.53
CA LEU A 236 -6.96 18.07 -22.57
C LEU A 236 -6.96 19.61 -22.66
N ASN A 237 -6.39 20.17 -23.72
CA ASN A 237 -6.21 21.61 -23.88
C ASN A 237 -7.54 22.41 -23.83
N ASN A 238 -8.64 21.83 -24.31
CA ASN A 238 -9.96 22.48 -24.32
C ASN A 238 -10.54 22.65 -22.90
N MET A 239 -10.19 21.75 -21.97
CA MET A 239 -10.71 21.76 -20.59
C MET A 239 -10.30 23.01 -19.79
N ARG A 240 -9.29 23.76 -20.28
CA ARG A 240 -8.92 25.06 -19.73
C ARG A 240 -10.03 26.10 -19.85
N SER A 241 -10.93 25.96 -20.82
CA SER A 241 -12.02 26.90 -21.12
C SER A 241 -13.42 26.28 -21.04
N THR A 242 -13.57 24.95 -21.14
CA THR A 242 -14.88 24.26 -21.13
C THR A 242 -15.59 24.34 -19.78
N ASP A 243 -16.82 24.82 -19.70
CA ASP A 243 -17.52 24.96 -18.41
C ASP A 243 -17.78 23.61 -17.71
N ARG A 244 -17.55 23.57 -16.39
CA ARG A 244 -17.82 22.37 -15.57
C ARG A 244 -19.30 22.01 -15.62
N GLY A 245 -19.59 20.73 -15.87
CA GLY A 245 -20.97 20.23 -16.05
C GLY A 245 -21.56 20.44 -17.45
N SER A 246 -20.82 21.06 -18.37
CA SER A 246 -21.20 21.05 -19.79
C SER A 246 -21.05 19.64 -20.38
N SER A 247 -21.71 19.39 -21.52
CA SER A 247 -21.62 18.10 -22.22
C SER A 247 -20.18 17.74 -22.60
N GLU A 248 -19.37 18.73 -23.03
CA GLU A 248 -17.97 18.50 -23.39
C GLU A 248 -17.12 18.14 -22.17
N TRP A 249 -17.37 18.76 -21.01
CA TRP A 249 -16.69 18.44 -19.76
C TRP A 249 -16.99 16.99 -19.32
N ILE A 250 -18.26 16.62 -19.28
CA ILE A 250 -18.72 15.29 -18.86
C ILE A 250 -18.13 14.21 -19.78
N GLN A 251 -18.21 14.41 -21.10
CA GLN A 251 -17.64 13.47 -22.09
C GLN A 251 -16.12 13.34 -21.94
N THR A 252 -15.43 14.43 -21.62
CA THR A 252 -13.97 14.39 -21.42
C THR A 252 -13.60 13.65 -20.14
N VAL A 253 -14.32 13.89 -19.03
CA VAL A 253 -14.13 13.14 -17.77
C VAL A 253 -14.39 11.65 -17.98
N GLU A 254 -15.51 11.30 -18.62
CA GLU A 254 -15.87 9.92 -18.95
C GLU A 254 -14.79 9.25 -19.82
N LYS A 255 -14.26 9.95 -20.82
CA LYS A 255 -13.14 9.45 -21.64
C LYS A 255 -11.87 9.17 -20.82
N ILE A 256 -11.54 10.01 -19.84
CA ILE A 256 -10.39 9.78 -18.96
C ILE A 256 -10.66 8.57 -18.06
N SER A 257 -11.87 8.46 -17.49
CA SER A 257 -12.28 7.33 -16.66
C SER A 257 -12.20 6.00 -17.42
N TYR A 258 -12.69 5.93 -18.67
CA TYR A 258 -12.54 4.73 -19.50
C TYR A 258 -11.09 4.40 -19.82
N ARG A 259 -10.24 5.42 -20.01
CA ARG A 259 -8.80 5.19 -20.20
C ARG A 259 -8.16 4.63 -18.94
N ILE A 260 -8.57 5.10 -17.76
CA ILE A 260 -8.14 4.56 -16.46
C ILE A 260 -8.55 3.09 -16.34
N GLU A 261 -9.81 2.74 -16.63
CA GLU A 261 -10.27 1.35 -16.63
C GLU A 261 -9.54 0.48 -17.65
N GLU A 262 -9.28 0.99 -18.86
CA GLU A 262 -8.51 0.27 -19.89
C GLU A 262 -7.08 -0.02 -19.38
N VAL A 263 -6.44 0.95 -18.74
CA VAL A 263 -5.12 0.78 -18.14
C VAL A 263 -5.16 -0.25 -17.02
N LEU A 264 -6.11 -0.14 -16.09
CA LEU A 264 -6.26 -1.08 -14.96
C LEU A 264 -6.57 -2.50 -15.43
N SER A 265 -7.52 -2.66 -16.34
CA SER A 265 -7.87 -3.96 -16.91
C SER A 265 -6.72 -4.54 -17.76
N SER A 266 -5.91 -3.69 -18.41
CA SER A 266 -4.69 -4.15 -19.10
C SER A 266 -3.62 -4.62 -18.13
N VAL A 267 -3.53 -4.02 -16.94
CA VAL A 267 -2.62 -4.46 -15.88
C VAL A 267 -3.17 -5.70 -15.21
N GLU A 268 -4.46 -5.80 -14.88
CA GLU A 268 -5.08 -7.04 -14.41
C GLU A 268 -5.00 -8.16 -15.43
N THR A 269 -5.06 -7.88 -16.74
CA THR A 269 -4.88 -8.91 -17.77
C THR A 269 -3.41 -9.20 -18.04
N THR A 270 -2.48 -8.28 -17.80
CA THR A 270 -1.03 -8.52 -17.86
C THR A 270 -0.51 -9.12 -16.56
N GLU A 271 -1.21 -8.98 -15.43
CA GLU A 271 -0.98 -9.70 -14.18
C GLU A 271 -1.72 -11.01 -14.18
N ASN A 272 -2.91 -11.10 -14.79
CA ASN A 272 -3.56 -12.37 -15.07
C ASN A 272 -2.91 -13.09 -16.25
N HIS A 273 -2.17 -12.45 -17.16
CA HIS A 273 -1.33 -13.09 -18.17
C HIS A 273 0.14 -13.16 -17.74
N ALA A 274 0.65 -12.40 -16.78
CA ALA A 274 1.96 -12.68 -16.18
C ALA A 274 1.75 -13.82 -15.20
N SER A 275 0.75 -13.74 -14.31
CA SER A 275 0.26 -14.91 -13.55
C SER A 275 -0.16 -16.04 -14.50
N ARG A 276 -1.06 -15.90 -15.49
CA ARG A 276 -1.45 -17.05 -16.37
C ARG A 276 -0.46 -17.43 -17.47
N SER A 277 0.44 -16.58 -17.93
CA SER A 277 1.42 -16.89 -19.01
C SER A 277 2.80 -17.20 -18.46
N GLU A 278 3.15 -16.81 -17.23
CA GLU A 278 4.19 -17.48 -16.43
C GLU A 278 3.66 -18.82 -15.89
N LEU A 279 2.38 -18.94 -15.50
CA LEU A 279 1.72 -20.25 -15.25
C LEU A 279 1.59 -21.13 -16.52
N ILE A 280 1.85 -20.61 -17.73
CA ILE A 280 1.78 -21.39 -18.99
C ILE A 280 3.14 -21.46 -19.72
N SER A 281 4.23 -20.91 -19.17
CA SER A 281 5.55 -21.10 -19.81
C SER A 281 6.72 -21.48 -18.90
N THR A 282 6.50 -21.66 -17.62
CA THR A 282 7.31 -22.59 -16.82
C THR A 282 6.41 -23.31 -15.82
N GLU A 283 6.35 -24.63 -15.92
CA GLU A 283 5.66 -25.56 -15.00
C GLU A 283 4.18 -25.88 -15.32
N GLU A 284 3.97 -26.61 -16.41
CA GLU A 284 2.91 -27.63 -16.48
C GLU A 284 3.13 -28.79 -15.47
N ASP A 285 4.06 -28.70 -14.51
CA ASP A 285 4.52 -29.85 -13.70
C ASP A 285 4.79 -29.59 -12.19
N SER A 286 4.56 -28.39 -11.63
CA SER A 286 4.81 -28.15 -10.19
C SER A 286 3.53 -27.88 -9.41
N GLY A 287 2.96 -28.92 -8.82
CA GLY A 287 1.93 -28.83 -7.79
C GLY A 287 2.46 -28.30 -6.45
N LEU A 288 1.56 -28.20 -5.47
CA LEU A 288 1.86 -27.71 -4.11
C LEU A 288 3.04 -28.40 -3.43
N LEU A 289 3.29 -29.67 -3.76
CA LEU A 289 4.36 -30.46 -3.18
C LEU A 289 5.72 -30.10 -3.79
N GLU A 290 5.82 -29.83 -5.09
CA GLU A 290 7.04 -29.32 -5.70
C GLU A 290 7.41 -27.93 -5.13
N LEU A 291 6.42 -27.07 -4.92
CA LEU A 291 6.61 -25.78 -4.26
C LEU A 291 7.16 -25.96 -2.83
N PHE A 292 6.57 -26.84 -2.03
CA PHE A 292 7.03 -27.06 -0.65
C PHE A 292 8.43 -27.68 -0.61
N ALA A 293 8.73 -28.62 -1.51
CA ALA A 293 10.06 -29.18 -1.65
C ALA A 293 11.09 -28.11 -2.01
N ASP A 294 10.73 -27.18 -2.90
CA ASP A 294 11.58 -26.05 -3.26
C ASP A 294 11.81 -25.07 -2.09
N MET A 295 10.76 -24.80 -1.32
CA MET A 295 10.86 -23.97 -0.12
C MET A 295 11.74 -24.62 0.95
N GLU A 296 11.67 -25.94 1.12
CA GLU A 296 12.55 -26.69 2.01
C GLU A 296 14.02 -26.67 1.55
N ASP A 297 14.26 -26.83 0.24
CA ASP A 297 15.61 -26.87 -0.33
C ASP A 297 16.28 -25.48 -0.32
N SER A 298 15.53 -24.44 -0.71
CA SER A 298 16.05 -23.07 -0.81
C SER A 298 15.87 -22.24 0.48
N GLY A 299 15.05 -22.71 1.43
CA GLY A 299 14.82 -22.18 2.79
C GLY A 299 16.09 -21.75 3.54
N PRO A 300 17.05 -22.66 3.73
CA PRO A 300 18.30 -22.36 4.42
C PRO A 300 19.09 -21.24 3.74
N GLN A 301 19.14 -21.22 2.40
CA GLN A 301 19.86 -20.20 1.66
C GLN A 301 19.22 -18.82 1.81
N VAL A 302 17.89 -18.73 1.78
CA VAL A 302 17.16 -17.47 2.02
C VAL A 302 17.48 -16.92 3.41
N ARG A 303 17.46 -17.77 4.45
CA ARG A 303 17.83 -17.33 5.80
C ARG A 303 19.28 -16.83 5.87
N THR A 304 20.23 -17.58 5.29
CA THR A 304 21.64 -17.17 5.23
C THR A 304 21.83 -15.86 4.48
N ASP A 305 21.13 -15.65 3.36
CA ASP A 305 21.22 -14.43 2.58
C ASP A 305 20.63 -13.22 3.35
N LEU A 306 19.53 -13.40 4.09
CA LEU A 306 18.96 -12.37 4.99
C LEU A 306 19.92 -12.00 6.12
N GLU A 307 20.50 -13.00 6.79
CA GLU A 307 21.48 -12.79 7.86
C GLU A 307 22.73 -12.06 7.34
N ARG A 308 23.27 -12.51 6.20
CA ARG A 308 24.45 -11.89 5.59
C ARG A 308 24.20 -10.45 5.16
N PHE A 309 23.01 -10.13 4.66
CA PHE A 309 22.67 -8.75 4.37
C PHE A 309 22.68 -7.87 5.62
N ALA A 310 22.09 -8.34 6.73
CA ALA A 310 22.12 -7.60 8.00
C ALA A 310 23.55 -7.35 8.50
N GLU A 311 24.46 -8.31 8.32
CA GLU A 311 25.89 -8.13 8.59
C GLU A 311 26.51 -7.04 7.71
N ILE A 312 26.26 -7.07 6.39
CA ILE A 312 26.79 -6.05 5.47
C ILE A 312 26.31 -4.65 5.85
N ILE A 313 25.04 -4.49 6.21
CA ILE A 313 24.50 -3.21 6.69
C ILE A 313 25.26 -2.71 7.92
N THR A 314 25.59 -3.61 8.84
CA THR A 314 26.40 -3.28 10.03
C THR A 314 27.83 -2.88 9.65
N GLU A 315 28.49 -3.65 8.78
CA GLU A 315 29.85 -3.38 8.30
C GLU A 315 29.96 -2.03 7.54
N VAL A 316 28.96 -1.71 6.72
CA VAL A 316 28.85 -0.41 6.02
C VAL A 316 28.68 0.72 7.03
N GLY A 317 27.82 0.53 8.05
CA GLY A 317 27.60 1.49 9.12
C GLY A 317 28.87 1.79 9.92
N GLU A 318 29.60 0.75 10.33
CA GLU A 318 30.86 0.87 11.06
C GLU A 318 31.95 1.55 10.21
N SER A 319 32.13 1.13 8.96
CA SER A 319 33.12 1.70 8.04
C SER A 319 32.90 3.19 7.83
N THR A 320 31.64 3.59 7.69
CA THR A 320 31.23 4.99 7.53
C THR A 320 31.44 5.78 8.83
N SER A 321 30.98 5.26 9.96
CA SER A 321 31.09 5.92 11.28
C SER A 321 32.55 6.14 11.70
N ASN A 322 33.42 5.16 11.46
CA ASN A 322 34.85 5.24 11.78
C ASN A 322 35.62 6.22 10.88
N THR A 323 35.16 6.41 9.64
CA THR A 323 35.89 7.20 8.63
C THR A 323 35.38 8.64 8.52
N ALA A 324 34.10 8.90 8.79
CA ALA A 324 33.51 10.24 8.72
C ALA A 324 34.26 11.32 9.54
N PRO A 325 34.69 11.07 10.80
CA PRO A 325 35.48 12.05 11.56
C PRO A 325 36.85 12.34 10.94
N ARG A 326 37.46 11.35 10.27
CA ARG A 326 38.75 11.52 9.58
C ARG A 326 38.62 12.37 8.32
N ILE A 327 37.49 12.26 7.62
CA ILE A 327 37.15 13.15 6.49
C ILE A 327 36.88 14.58 7.01
N ALA A 328 36.13 14.72 8.10
CA ALA A 328 35.81 16.02 8.69
C ALA A 328 37.05 16.77 9.20
N SER A 329 37.99 16.06 9.85
CA SER A 329 39.21 16.64 10.45
C SER A 329 40.38 16.87 9.47
N ALA A 330 40.30 16.35 8.25
CA ALA A 330 41.33 16.53 7.23
C ALA A 330 41.43 18.00 6.77
N GLN A 331 42.64 18.57 6.85
CA GLN A 331 42.90 20.00 6.61
C GLN A 331 42.91 20.40 5.13
N THR A 332 43.11 19.44 4.22
CA THR A 332 43.18 19.71 2.76
C THR A 332 42.18 18.86 2.01
N PHE A 333 41.70 19.37 0.86
CA PHE A 333 40.82 18.61 -0.04
C PHE A 333 41.50 17.34 -0.57
N GLY A 334 42.82 17.36 -0.78
CA GLY A 334 43.57 16.16 -1.17
C GLY A 334 43.56 15.07 -0.08
N ALA A 335 43.71 15.45 1.20
CA ALA A 335 43.60 14.51 2.30
C ALA A 335 42.16 13.98 2.47
N LYS A 336 41.15 14.84 2.31
CA LYS A 336 39.74 14.42 2.27
C LYS A 336 39.46 13.42 1.16
N LEU A 337 39.99 13.67 -0.04
CA LEU A 337 39.86 12.78 -1.19
C LEU A 337 40.56 11.43 -0.95
N ALA A 338 41.76 11.42 -0.36
CA ALA A 338 42.48 10.19 -0.04
C ALA A 338 41.71 9.32 0.97
N VAL A 339 41.19 9.92 2.06
CA VAL A 339 40.37 9.21 3.05
C VAL A 339 39.05 8.73 2.45
N SER A 340 38.41 9.54 1.59
CA SER A 340 37.18 9.13 0.87
C SER A 340 37.44 7.99 -0.11
N SER A 341 38.62 7.94 -0.74
CA SER A 341 38.99 6.85 -1.65
C SER A 341 39.24 5.57 -0.88
N GLN A 342 39.91 5.64 0.28
CA GLN A 342 40.09 4.49 1.17
C GLN A 342 38.74 3.92 1.65
N LEU A 343 37.78 4.78 1.99
CA LEU A 343 36.43 4.35 2.33
C LEU A 343 35.74 3.68 1.13
N ALA A 344 35.87 4.24 -0.07
CA ALA A 344 35.32 3.62 -1.28
C ALA A 344 35.89 2.21 -1.52
N ASP A 345 37.21 2.03 -1.32
CA ASP A 345 37.85 0.71 -1.46
C ASP A 345 37.31 -0.32 -0.45
N GLN A 346 36.95 0.13 0.76
CA GLN A 346 36.30 -0.73 1.77
C GLN A 346 34.84 -1.04 1.43
N LEU A 347 34.10 -0.05 0.90
CA LEU A 347 32.67 -0.21 0.61
C LEU A 347 32.40 -0.96 -0.70
N ASN A 348 33.30 -0.93 -1.68
CA ASN A 348 33.11 -1.60 -2.97
C ASN A 348 32.73 -3.09 -2.85
N PRO A 349 33.53 -3.95 -2.18
CA PRO A 349 33.18 -5.37 -2.07
C PRO A 349 31.84 -5.60 -1.35
N LEU A 350 31.57 -4.83 -0.29
CA LEU A 350 30.31 -4.89 0.46
C LEU A 350 29.11 -4.48 -0.40
N SER A 351 29.29 -3.45 -1.23
CA SER A 351 28.23 -2.94 -2.09
C SER A 351 27.89 -3.86 -3.26
N GLU A 352 28.89 -4.56 -3.81
CA GLU A 352 28.69 -5.57 -4.86
C GLU A 352 28.01 -6.81 -4.28
N GLU A 353 28.48 -7.29 -3.12
CA GLU A 353 27.86 -8.42 -2.42
C GLU A 353 26.40 -8.14 -2.03
N ALA A 354 26.11 -6.94 -1.50
CA ALA A 354 24.74 -6.53 -1.15
C ALA A 354 23.81 -6.51 -2.37
N ALA A 355 24.29 -6.02 -3.52
CA ALA A 355 23.51 -5.99 -4.74
C ALA A 355 23.16 -7.41 -5.21
N ASP A 356 24.15 -8.31 -5.25
CA ASP A 356 23.95 -9.69 -5.67
C ASP A 356 23.02 -10.45 -4.71
N LEU A 357 23.20 -10.30 -3.39
CA LEU A 357 22.33 -10.87 -2.36
C LEU A 357 20.88 -10.43 -2.53
N SER A 358 20.67 -9.11 -2.67
CA SER A 358 19.32 -8.55 -2.80
C SER A 358 18.57 -9.06 -4.03
N GLN A 359 19.26 -9.20 -5.17
CA GLN A 359 18.65 -9.70 -6.40
C GLN A 359 18.32 -11.19 -6.32
N ARG A 360 19.22 -12.01 -5.74
CA ARG A 360 18.96 -13.44 -5.53
C ARG A 360 17.77 -13.65 -4.60
N LEU A 361 17.73 -12.96 -3.46
CA LEU A 361 16.63 -13.04 -2.51
C LEU A 361 15.29 -12.66 -3.15
N LEU A 362 15.24 -11.55 -3.86
CA LEU A 362 14.01 -11.11 -4.54
C LEU A 362 13.53 -12.17 -5.54
N SER A 363 14.44 -12.73 -6.33
CA SER A 363 14.09 -13.77 -7.32
C SER A 363 13.52 -15.04 -6.66
N THR A 364 14.12 -15.50 -5.56
CA THR A 364 13.65 -16.68 -4.83
C THR A 364 12.30 -16.42 -4.17
N LEU A 365 12.13 -15.26 -3.52
CA LEU A 365 10.92 -14.93 -2.79
C LEU A 365 9.72 -14.65 -3.72
N ASN A 366 9.93 -14.04 -4.89
CA ASN A 366 8.86 -13.89 -5.88
C ASN A 366 8.31 -15.24 -6.35
N ARG A 367 9.20 -16.23 -6.54
CA ARG A 367 8.79 -17.59 -6.88
C ARG A 367 7.98 -18.26 -5.77
N TRP A 368 8.34 -17.98 -4.50
CA TRP A 368 7.60 -18.50 -3.35
C TRP A 368 6.28 -17.78 -3.10
N ASP A 369 6.17 -16.47 -3.37
CA ASP A 369 5.02 -15.65 -2.98
C ASP A 369 3.68 -16.21 -3.47
N VAL A 370 3.61 -16.58 -4.74
CA VAL A 370 2.41 -17.19 -5.34
C VAL A 370 2.01 -18.46 -4.59
N GLY A 371 3.00 -19.30 -4.31
CA GLY A 371 2.82 -20.57 -3.65
C GLY A 371 2.42 -20.46 -2.19
N VAL A 372 3.06 -19.55 -1.45
CA VAL A 372 2.75 -19.27 -0.05
C VAL A 372 1.34 -18.72 0.09
N ARG A 373 0.95 -17.74 -0.74
CA ARG A 373 -0.42 -17.18 -0.74
C ARG A 373 -1.47 -18.24 -1.06
N PHE A 374 -1.20 -19.08 -2.06
CA PHE A 374 -2.10 -20.18 -2.40
C PHE A 374 -2.21 -21.22 -1.27
N GLY A 375 -1.09 -21.55 -0.60
CA GLY A 375 -1.08 -22.39 0.58
C GLY A 375 -1.93 -21.82 1.72
N ILE A 376 -1.75 -20.55 2.06
CA ILE A 376 -2.52 -19.84 3.09
C ILE A 376 -4.03 -19.87 2.76
N GLU A 377 -4.42 -19.60 1.52
CA GLU A 377 -5.81 -19.64 1.07
C GLU A 377 -6.41 -21.06 1.19
N MET A 378 -5.62 -22.10 0.96
CA MET A 378 -6.06 -23.48 1.13
C MET A 378 -6.23 -23.88 2.60
N VAL A 379 -5.39 -23.34 3.48
CA VAL A 379 -5.56 -23.46 4.93
C VAL A 379 -6.87 -22.77 5.36
N ALA A 380 -7.12 -21.54 4.92
CA ALA A 380 -8.38 -20.82 5.21
C ALA A 380 -9.62 -21.62 4.81
N ARG A 381 -9.57 -22.30 3.67
CA ARG A 381 -10.69 -23.10 3.13
C ARG A 381 -10.80 -24.49 3.76
N GLY A 382 -9.88 -24.89 4.63
CA GLY A 382 -9.81 -26.25 5.17
C GLY A 382 -9.60 -27.32 4.09
N LYS A 383 -8.96 -26.97 2.97
CA LYS A 383 -8.79 -27.83 1.79
C LYS A 383 -7.35 -28.29 1.56
N MET A 384 -6.46 -28.03 2.52
CA MET A 384 -5.05 -28.38 2.39
C MET A 384 -4.87 -29.89 2.17
N PRO A 385 -4.13 -30.35 1.14
CA PRO A 385 -4.02 -31.76 0.78
C PRO A 385 -2.91 -32.47 1.60
N ILE A 386 -2.65 -32.01 2.82
CA ILE A 386 -1.69 -32.57 3.77
C ILE A 386 -2.38 -32.71 5.14
N ASP A 387 -1.79 -33.47 6.06
CA ASP A 387 -2.36 -33.63 7.39
C ASP A 387 -2.28 -32.33 8.23
N ASN A 388 -3.01 -32.31 9.34
CA ASN A 388 -3.07 -31.13 10.21
C ASN A 388 -1.71 -30.78 10.83
N GLU A 389 -0.85 -31.76 11.10
CA GLU A 389 0.47 -31.54 11.69
C GLU A 389 1.41 -30.82 10.71
N ASN A 390 1.43 -31.26 9.44
CA ASN A 390 2.20 -30.61 8.40
C ASN A 390 1.59 -29.26 7.99
N THR A 391 0.28 -29.10 8.11
CA THR A 391 -0.39 -27.80 7.90
C THR A 391 0.04 -26.76 8.94
N ILE A 392 0.09 -27.13 10.23
CA ILE A 392 0.58 -26.26 11.30
C ILE A 392 2.07 -25.93 11.07
N THR A 393 2.87 -26.94 10.73
CA THR A 393 4.31 -26.76 10.47
C THR A 393 4.57 -25.80 9.31
N PHE A 394 3.77 -25.88 8.24
CA PHE A 394 3.81 -24.93 7.12
C PHE A 394 3.52 -23.50 7.60
N VAL A 395 2.39 -23.29 8.29
CA VAL A 395 1.98 -21.97 8.81
C VAL A 395 3.07 -21.37 9.72
N ASP A 396 3.59 -22.16 10.65
CA ASP A 396 4.65 -21.73 11.58
C ASP A 396 5.94 -21.38 10.84
N SER A 397 6.31 -22.15 9.81
CA SER A 397 7.52 -21.89 9.02
C SER A 397 7.42 -20.58 8.24
N ILE A 398 6.27 -20.31 7.62
CA ILE A 398 6.01 -19.04 6.93
C ILE A 398 5.97 -17.87 7.91
N ALA A 399 5.29 -18.02 9.05
CA ALA A 399 5.21 -16.99 10.08
C ALA A 399 6.60 -16.60 10.60
N ASN A 400 7.43 -17.59 10.95
CA ASN A 400 8.79 -17.35 11.43
C ASN A 400 9.66 -16.66 10.37
N LEU A 401 9.57 -17.09 9.11
CA LEU A 401 10.34 -16.48 8.04
C LEU A 401 9.90 -15.03 7.78
N ALA A 402 8.59 -14.77 7.77
CA ALA A 402 8.04 -13.43 7.63
C ALA A 402 8.47 -12.51 8.79
N ASP A 403 8.48 -13.02 10.03
CA ASP A 403 8.96 -12.26 11.19
C ASP A 403 10.43 -11.90 11.09
N ILE A 404 11.30 -12.83 10.65
CA ILE A 404 12.72 -12.55 10.42
C ILE A 404 12.89 -11.48 9.33
N GLY A 405 12.14 -11.61 8.24
CA GLY A 405 12.14 -10.66 7.13
C GLY A 405 11.75 -9.26 7.56
N VAL A 406 10.63 -9.11 8.27
CA VAL A 406 10.11 -7.81 8.73
C VAL A 406 11.02 -7.17 9.80
N ASN A 407 11.51 -7.96 10.76
CA ASN A 407 12.32 -7.42 11.87
C ASN A 407 13.74 -7.00 11.44
N SER A 408 14.30 -7.63 10.40
CA SER A 408 15.62 -7.28 9.85
C SER A 408 15.71 -5.87 9.26
N LEU A 409 14.58 -5.14 9.14
CA LEU A 409 14.51 -3.88 8.40
C LEU A 409 14.32 -2.64 9.26
N GLY A 410 14.00 -2.81 10.55
CA GLY A 410 13.74 -1.70 11.47
C GLY A 410 14.92 -0.72 11.60
N GLN A 411 16.09 -1.06 11.04
CA GLN A 411 17.33 -0.29 11.09
C GLN A 411 17.73 0.34 9.73
N LEU A 412 17.04 0.05 8.62
CA LEU A 412 17.48 0.48 7.28
C LEU A 412 17.27 1.97 6.98
N ASP A 413 16.25 2.60 7.57
CA ASP A 413 15.94 4.02 7.30
C ASP A 413 17.02 4.98 7.79
N VAL A 414 17.69 4.62 8.90
CA VAL A 414 18.82 5.40 9.44
C VAL A 414 20.02 5.33 8.49
N LEU A 415 20.32 4.14 7.96
CA LEU A 415 21.42 3.96 7.02
C LEU A 415 21.13 4.63 5.67
N ARG A 416 19.89 4.53 5.16
CA ARG A 416 19.45 5.19 3.92
C ARG A 416 19.69 6.69 3.97
N THR A 417 19.26 7.33 5.06
CA THR A 417 19.43 8.78 5.27
C THR A 417 20.92 9.16 5.32
N ALA A 418 21.74 8.34 5.98
CA ALA A 418 23.19 8.55 6.04
C ALA A 418 23.85 8.44 4.65
N ILE A 419 23.45 7.45 3.84
CA ILE A 419 23.97 7.23 2.48
C ILE A 419 23.56 8.37 1.53
N GLU A 420 22.31 8.84 1.60
CA GLU A 420 21.83 9.98 0.81
C GLU A 420 22.65 11.25 1.10
N SER A 421 22.94 11.51 2.38
CA SER A 421 23.77 12.66 2.77
C SER A 421 25.22 12.58 2.26
N GLY A 422 25.72 11.38 1.97
CA GLY A 422 27.07 11.12 1.50
C GLY A 422 27.25 11.23 -0.03
N LYS A 423 26.15 11.20 -0.80
CA LYS A 423 26.20 11.24 -2.28
C LYS A 423 26.70 12.59 -2.79
N GLY A 424 27.57 12.56 -3.80
CA GLY A 424 28.10 13.77 -4.43
C GLY A 424 29.27 14.43 -3.69
N ILE A 425 29.61 13.98 -2.47
CA ILE A 425 30.76 14.51 -1.70
C ILE A 425 32.09 14.16 -2.38
N SER A 426 32.20 12.96 -2.97
CA SER A 426 33.43 12.51 -3.64
C SER A 426 33.13 11.46 -4.72
N LYS A 427 33.75 11.61 -5.90
CA LYS A 427 33.54 10.73 -7.06
C LYS A 427 33.75 9.22 -6.75
N PRO A 428 34.78 8.80 -5.99
CA PRO A 428 34.99 7.40 -5.66
C PRO A 428 33.86 6.76 -4.85
N LEU A 429 33.17 7.54 -4.01
CA LEU A 429 32.08 7.04 -3.16
C LEU A 429 30.75 6.87 -3.91
N ASN A 430 30.58 7.53 -5.05
CA ASN A 430 29.29 7.55 -5.75
C ASN A 430 28.82 6.16 -6.17
N ARG A 431 29.72 5.28 -6.65
CA ARG A 431 29.38 3.92 -7.08
C ARG A 431 28.96 3.03 -5.90
N PRO A 432 29.79 2.81 -4.86
CA PRO A 432 29.41 1.91 -3.77
C PRO A 432 28.18 2.41 -3.02
N LEU A 433 28.03 3.72 -2.81
CA LEU A 433 26.83 4.28 -2.17
C LEU A 433 25.56 4.10 -3.03
N ALA A 434 25.68 4.17 -4.37
CA ALA A 434 24.54 3.90 -5.25
C ALA A 434 24.15 2.42 -5.23
N GLN A 435 25.11 1.50 -5.21
CA GLN A 435 24.84 0.06 -5.14
C GLN A 435 24.21 -0.34 -3.80
N ILE A 436 24.72 0.17 -2.67
CA ILE A 436 24.11 -0.06 -1.35
C ILE A 436 22.69 0.52 -1.31
N GLN A 437 22.47 1.72 -1.86
CA GLN A 437 21.12 2.28 -1.94
C GLN A 437 20.17 1.39 -2.77
N GLN A 438 20.61 0.87 -3.91
CA GLN A 438 19.80 -0.03 -4.73
C GLN A 438 19.47 -1.33 -4.00
N ALA A 439 20.44 -1.90 -3.28
CA ALA A 439 20.24 -3.09 -2.47
C ALA A 439 19.22 -2.82 -1.34
N LEU A 440 19.31 -1.67 -0.66
CA LEU A 440 18.33 -1.25 0.35
C LEU A 440 16.91 -1.11 -0.20
N LEU A 441 16.76 -0.56 -1.42
CA LEU A 441 15.45 -0.47 -2.09
C LEU A 441 14.88 -1.85 -2.43
N THR A 442 15.71 -2.72 -3.01
CA THR A 442 15.35 -4.11 -3.32
C THR A 442 14.94 -4.87 -2.06
N PHE A 443 15.63 -4.62 -0.93
CA PHE A 443 15.25 -5.20 0.35
C PHE A 443 13.92 -4.66 0.88
N ALA A 444 13.57 -3.39 0.65
CA ALA A 444 12.24 -2.91 1.01
C ALA A 444 11.12 -3.65 0.25
N GLU A 445 11.35 -4.03 -1.01
CA GLU A 445 10.42 -4.85 -1.81
C GLU A 445 10.27 -6.26 -1.23
N ILE A 446 11.40 -6.92 -0.93
CA ILE A 446 11.43 -8.23 -0.23
C ILE A 446 10.58 -8.21 1.04
N SER A 447 10.62 -7.11 1.75
CA SER A 447 9.92 -6.94 3.01
C SER A 447 8.43 -6.74 2.89
N ALA A 448 7.98 -6.10 1.81
CA ALA A 448 6.58 -6.01 1.47
C ALA A 448 6.00 -7.41 1.21
N ILE A 449 6.77 -8.32 0.60
CA ILE A 449 6.38 -9.73 0.42
C ILE A 449 6.16 -10.40 1.79
N PHE A 450 7.12 -10.30 2.70
CA PHE A 450 7.00 -10.87 4.04
C PHE A 450 5.85 -10.27 4.85
N GLN A 451 5.64 -8.96 4.78
CA GLN A 451 4.51 -8.31 5.43
C GLN A 451 3.18 -8.82 4.87
N GLY A 452 3.09 -9.01 3.54
CA GLY A 452 1.92 -9.58 2.89
C GLY A 452 1.61 -11.00 3.36
N TRP A 453 2.62 -11.84 3.59
CA TRP A 453 2.43 -13.17 4.16
C TRP A 453 1.94 -13.11 5.60
N LYS A 454 2.52 -12.21 6.40
CA LYS A 454 2.13 -12.02 7.80
C LYS A 454 0.69 -11.54 7.93
N ASP A 455 0.27 -10.60 7.09
CA ASP A 455 -1.12 -10.10 7.07
C ASP A 455 -2.10 -11.20 6.66
N ALA A 456 -1.75 -12.00 5.65
CA ALA A 456 -2.57 -13.13 5.20
C ALA A 456 -2.68 -14.23 6.27
N LEU A 457 -1.61 -14.50 7.02
CA LEU A 457 -1.63 -15.43 8.15
C LEU A 457 -2.45 -14.91 9.34
N ASN A 458 -2.35 -13.61 9.67
CA ASN A 458 -3.13 -13.02 10.75
C ASN A 458 -4.64 -13.08 10.46
N ALA A 459 -5.03 -12.94 9.19
CA ALA A 459 -6.43 -13.05 8.78
C ALA A 459 -7.03 -14.46 9.06
N LEU A 460 -6.20 -15.51 9.12
CA LEU A 460 -6.65 -16.86 9.51
C LEU A 460 -7.06 -16.93 10.99
N GLY A 461 -6.46 -16.12 11.85
CA GLY A 461 -6.68 -16.16 13.31
C GLY A 461 -7.85 -15.29 13.81
N ASP A 462 -8.41 -14.44 12.95
CA ASP A 462 -9.56 -13.58 13.26
C ASP A 462 -10.92 -14.22 12.86
N GLU A 463 -10.92 -15.42 12.25
CA GLU A 463 -12.12 -16.15 11.80
C GLU A 463 -12.70 -17.18 12.80
N ASP A 464 -12.13 -17.31 14.01
CA ASP A 464 -12.59 -18.26 15.04
C ASP A 464 -13.72 -17.75 15.97
#